data_AF-A0A4Q9VY72-F1
#
_entry.id   AF-A0A4Q9VY72-F1
#
_cell.length_a   1.000
_cell.length_b   1.000
_cell.length_c   1.000
_cell.angle_alpha   90.00
_cell.angle_beta   90.00
_cell.angle_gamma   90.00
#
_symmetry.space_group_name_H-M   'P 1'
#
loop_
_entity.id
_entity.type
_entity.pdbx_description
1 polymer ?
#
loop_
_entity_poly.entity_id
_entity_poly.type
_entity_poly.pdbx_seq_one_letter_code
_entity_poly.pdbx_strand_id
1 'polypeptide(L)'
;VIEKGYMITLDFGAYYRGYCSDITRTFAIGEPDKKLKEIYNIVLQSQIKAIEEIKPGMTTKEVDALSRDYIKAHGYGNEFGHSLGHGIGLDIHEGPV
;
A
#
# COMPACT_ATOMS: atom_id res chain seq x y z
N VAL A 1 -18.64 16.15 -1.39
CA VAL A 1 -19.51 15.36 -0.48
C VAL A 1 -19.17 13.89 -0.70
N ILE A 2 -19.14 13.09 0.37
CA ILE A 2 -18.92 11.64 0.30
C ILE A 2 -20.26 10.94 0.03
N GLU A 3 -20.28 9.98 -0.89
CA GLU A 3 -21.51 9.32 -1.36
C GLU A 3 -21.40 7.78 -1.30
N LYS A 4 -22.55 7.11 -1.38
CA LYS A 4 -22.61 5.65 -1.43
C LYS A 4 -22.00 5.13 -2.73
N GLY A 5 -21.28 4.00 -2.64
CA GLY A 5 -20.55 3.38 -3.74
C GLY A 5 -19.09 3.83 -3.86
N TYR A 6 -18.68 4.88 -3.14
CA TYR A 6 -17.30 5.37 -3.17
C TYR A 6 -16.38 4.47 -2.37
N MET A 7 -15.15 4.34 -2.86
CA MET A 7 -14.01 3.90 -2.05
C MET A 7 -13.19 5.12 -1.65
N ILE A 8 -12.85 5.23 -0.38
CA ILE A 8 -12.10 6.34 0.19
C ILE A 8 -10.78 5.82 0.72
N THR A 9 -9.69 6.35 0.20
CA THR A 9 -8.35 6.12 0.74
C THR A 9 -8.03 7.25 1.72
N LEU A 10 -7.74 6.90 2.96
CA LEU A 10 -7.18 7.80 3.95
C LEU A 10 -5.72 7.42 4.17
N ASP A 11 -4.86 8.40 3.97
CA ASP A 11 -3.42 8.28 4.17
C ASP A 11 -2.99 9.32 5.19
N PHE A 12 -2.53 8.88 6.35
CA PHE A 12 -2.26 9.76 7.46
C PHE A 12 -1.30 9.14 8.47
N GLY A 13 -0.72 10.01 9.29
CA GLY A 13 0.19 9.66 10.34
C GLY A 13 -0.05 10.45 11.61
N ALA A 14 0.63 10.05 12.68
CA ALA A 14 0.77 10.84 13.90
C ALA A 14 2.23 11.26 14.05
N TYR A 15 2.44 12.50 14.47
CA TYR A 15 3.74 12.96 14.92
C TYR A 15 3.75 13.02 16.45
N TYR A 16 4.61 12.22 17.07
CA TYR A 16 4.67 12.11 18.53
C TYR A 16 6.12 12.08 19.02
N ARG A 17 6.47 13.08 19.84
CA ARG A 17 7.78 13.20 20.50
C ARG A 17 8.97 13.06 19.54
N GLY A 18 8.87 13.66 18.37
CA GLY A 18 9.96 13.64 17.38
C GLY A 18 9.87 12.51 16.35
N TYR A 19 8.91 11.59 16.47
CA TYR A 19 8.76 10.47 15.54
C TYR A 19 7.46 10.52 14.75
N CYS A 20 7.52 10.04 13.51
CA CYS A 20 6.38 9.89 12.59
C CYS A 20 5.86 8.45 12.58
N SER A 21 4.55 8.27 12.55
CA SER A 21 3.90 7.06 12.06
C SER A 21 3.32 7.29 10.67
N ASP A 22 3.05 6.23 9.93
CA ASP A 22 2.40 6.31 8.63
C ASP A 22 1.46 5.12 8.40
N ILE A 23 0.23 5.40 7.96
CA ILE A 23 -0.77 4.38 7.71
C ILE A 23 -1.78 4.82 6.64
N THR A 24 -1.97 3.94 5.66
CA THR A 24 -3.00 4.10 4.64
C THR A 24 -4.09 3.03 4.80
N ARG A 25 -5.37 3.44 4.71
CA ARG A 25 -6.52 2.52 4.65
C ARG A 25 -7.51 2.97 3.58
N THR A 26 -8.00 2.01 2.78
CA THR A 26 -9.11 2.23 1.85
C THR A 26 -10.36 1.53 2.37
N PHE A 27 -11.49 2.23 2.42
CA PHE A 27 -12.78 1.64 2.81
C PHE A 27 -13.88 2.07 1.86
N ALA A 28 -14.95 1.27 1.78
CA ALA A 28 -16.11 1.59 0.97
C ALA A 28 -17.22 2.25 1.80
N ILE A 29 -17.94 3.19 1.18
CA ILE A 29 -19.17 3.75 1.72
C ILE A 29 -20.34 2.99 1.11
N GLY A 30 -20.92 2.06 1.85
CA GLY A 30 -21.90 1.13 1.30
C GLY A 30 -21.25 0.10 0.38
N GLU A 31 -21.93 -0.27 -0.70
CA GLU A 31 -21.50 -1.35 -1.60
C GLU A 31 -20.73 -0.79 -2.81
N PRO A 32 -19.41 -1.03 -2.94
CA PRO A 32 -18.64 -0.57 -4.09
C PRO A 32 -18.87 -1.45 -5.32
N ASP A 33 -18.53 -0.93 -6.49
CA ASP A 33 -18.56 -1.68 -7.75
C ASP A 33 -17.68 -2.94 -7.68
N LYS A 34 -18.05 -3.98 -8.44
CA LYS A 34 -17.31 -5.25 -8.48
C LYS A 34 -15.84 -5.05 -8.84
N LYS A 35 -15.53 -4.13 -9.75
CA LYS A 35 -14.17 -3.82 -10.18
C LYS A 35 -13.36 -3.17 -9.06
N LEU A 36 -13.98 -2.30 -8.26
CA LEU A 36 -13.32 -1.68 -7.10
C LEU A 36 -13.02 -2.71 -6.01
N LYS A 37 -13.92 -3.67 -5.78
CA LYS A 37 -13.66 -4.81 -4.87
C LYS A 37 -12.51 -5.69 -5.37
N GLU A 38 -12.49 -5.99 -6.66
CA GLU A 38 -11.41 -6.76 -7.30
C GLU A 38 -10.06 -6.07 -7.07
N ILE A 39 -9.97 -4.77 -7.40
CA ILE A 39 -8.76 -3.97 -7.21
C ILE A 39 -8.35 -3.96 -5.73
N TYR A 40 -9.29 -3.71 -4.81
CA TYR A 40 -8.99 -3.71 -3.37
C TYR A 40 -8.39 -5.03 -2.92
N ASN A 41 -8.97 -6.16 -3.35
CA ASN A 41 -8.47 -7.48 -2.97
C ASN A 41 -7.08 -7.75 -3.58
N ILE A 42 -6.82 -7.36 -4.82
CA ILE A 42 -5.48 -7.50 -5.42
C ILE A 42 -4.45 -6.70 -4.62
N VAL A 43 -4.76 -5.46 -4.25
CA VAL A 43 -3.88 -4.62 -3.42
C VAL A 43 -3.67 -5.26 -2.05
N LEU A 44 -4.74 -5.69 -1.37
CA LEU A 44 -4.64 -6.35 -0.06
C LEU A 44 -3.77 -7.60 -0.10
N GLN A 45 -3.97 -8.47 -1.10
CA GLN A 45 -3.17 -9.70 -1.21
C GLN A 45 -1.71 -9.40 -1.56
N SER A 46 -1.43 -8.41 -2.40
CA SER A 46 -0.06 -7.97 -2.68
C SER A 46 0.65 -7.44 -1.42
N GLN A 47 -0.04 -6.65 -0.60
CA GLN A 47 0.47 -6.13 0.67
C GLN A 47 0.78 -7.27 1.65
N ILE A 48 -0.17 -8.19 1.86
CA ILE A 48 0.02 -9.34 2.76
C ILE A 48 1.25 -10.15 2.32
N LYS A 49 1.37 -10.43 1.03
CA LYS A 49 2.51 -11.17 0.47
C LYS A 49 3.84 -10.48 0.77
N ALA A 50 3.95 -9.17 0.55
CA ALA A 50 5.19 -8.45 0.85
C ALA A 50 5.53 -8.43 2.35
N ILE A 51 4.53 -8.26 3.22
CA ILE A 51 4.71 -8.27 4.68
C ILE A 51 5.13 -9.65 5.20
N GLU A 52 4.58 -10.74 4.65
CA GLU A 52 4.89 -12.09 5.09
C GLU A 52 6.29 -12.56 4.64
N GLU A 53 6.78 -12.04 3.51
CA GLU A 53 8.04 -12.49 2.91
C GLU A 53 9.25 -11.59 3.20
N ILE A 54 9.03 -10.32 3.56
CA ILE A 54 10.13 -9.41 3.93
C ILE A 54 10.92 -9.95 5.12
N LYS A 55 12.25 -9.99 4.99
CA LYS A 55 13.16 -10.51 6.01
C LYS A 55 14.55 -9.90 5.91
N PRO A 56 15.37 -10.00 6.97
CA PRO A 56 16.75 -9.51 6.94
C PRO A 56 17.56 -10.06 5.76
N GLY A 57 18.32 -9.18 5.11
CA GLY A 57 19.19 -9.52 3.97
C GLY A 57 18.57 -9.28 2.59
N MET A 58 17.27 -8.97 2.50
CA MET A 58 16.64 -8.56 1.25
C MET A 58 16.94 -7.10 0.91
N THR A 59 17.07 -6.82 -0.38
CA THR A 59 17.09 -5.47 -0.95
C THR A 59 15.66 -4.92 -1.07
N THR A 60 15.52 -3.59 -1.04
CA THR A 60 14.20 -2.94 -1.23
C THR A 60 13.57 -3.27 -2.58
N LYS A 61 14.40 -3.45 -3.62
CA LYS A 61 13.97 -3.93 -4.94
C LYS A 61 13.37 -5.34 -4.92
N GLU A 62 13.95 -6.26 -4.14
CA GLU A 62 13.41 -7.62 -4.00
C GLU A 62 12.06 -7.60 -3.28
N VAL A 63 11.90 -6.77 -2.25
CA VAL A 63 10.63 -6.61 -1.55
C VAL A 63 9.58 -5.97 -2.47
N ASP A 64 9.94 -4.90 -3.20
CA ASP A 64 9.06 -4.24 -4.18
C ASP A 64 8.54 -5.23 -5.24
N ALA A 65 9.43 -6.10 -5.74
CA ALA A 65 9.08 -7.11 -6.73
C ALA A 65 7.95 -8.06 -6.26
N LEU A 66 7.90 -8.40 -4.97
CA LEU A 66 6.85 -9.27 -4.41
C LEU A 66 5.43 -8.73 -4.66
N SER A 67 5.26 -7.42 -4.44
CA SER A 67 3.98 -6.74 -4.71
C SER A 67 3.81 -6.43 -6.19
N ARG A 68 4.85 -5.90 -6.84
CA ARG A 68 4.79 -5.47 -8.23
C ARG A 68 4.49 -6.61 -9.18
N ASP A 69 5.12 -7.77 -8.99
CA ASP A 69 4.88 -8.95 -9.81
C ASP A 69 3.49 -9.53 -9.57
N TYR A 70 2.99 -9.51 -8.32
CA TYR A 70 1.63 -9.95 -8.00
C TYR A 70 0.59 -9.05 -8.70
N ILE A 71 0.72 -7.73 -8.58
CA ILE A 71 -0.19 -6.77 -9.23
C ILE A 71 -0.12 -6.90 -10.76
N LYS A 72 1.08 -7.04 -11.32
CA LYS A 72 1.29 -7.25 -12.76
C LYS A 72 0.64 -8.54 -13.26
N ALA A 73 0.73 -9.63 -12.50
CA ALA A 73 0.09 -10.90 -12.86
C ALA A 73 -1.45 -10.81 -12.92
N HIS A 74 -2.05 -9.85 -12.21
CA HIS A 74 -3.48 -9.56 -12.27
C HIS A 74 -3.85 -8.51 -13.34
N GLY A 75 -2.88 -8.08 -14.17
CA GLY A 75 -3.12 -7.17 -15.29
C GLY A 75 -3.04 -5.69 -14.96
N TYR A 76 -2.60 -5.31 -13.75
CA TYR A 76 -2.54 -3.92 -13.29
C TYR A 76 -1.10 -3.38 -13.15
N GLY A 77 -0.15 -3.95 -13.90
CA GLY A 77 1.26 -3.62 -13.75
C GLY A 77 1.61 -2.17 -14.10
N ASN A 78 0.84 -1.54 -15.01
CA ASN A 78 1.07 -0.15 -15.43
C ASN A 78 0.46 0.86 -14.45
N GLU A 79 -0.49 0.41 -13.62
CA GLU A 79 -1.24 1.20 -12.67
C GLU A 79 -0.50 1.35 -11.33
N PHE A 80 0.52 0.50 -11.07
CA PHE A 80 1.37 0.59 -9.88
C PHE A 80 2.62 1.46 -10.12
N GLY A 81 2.44 2.78 -10.05
CA GLY A 81 3.41 3.77 -10.53
C GLY A 81 4.50 4.23 -9.55
N HIS A 82 4.31 4.07 -8.23
CA HIS A 82 5.29 4.47 -7.21
C HIS A 82 6.06 3.26 -6.62
N SER A 83 7.03 3.53 -5.73
CA SER A 83 7.74 2.48 -4.98
C SER A 83 6.80 1.80 -3.98
N LEU A 84 7.15 0.59 -3.53
CA LEU A 84 6.36 -0.14 -2.54
C LEU A 84 6.34 0.50 -1.14
N GLY A 85 7.40 1.20 -0.73
CA GLY A 85 7.48 1.85 0.57
C GLY A 85 8.77 2.65 0.77
N HIS A 86 8.96 3.11 2.00
CA HIS A 86 10.12 3.86 2.47
C HIS A 86 10.30 3.64 3.98
N GLY A 87 11.45 4.06 4.52
CA GLY A 87 11.65 4.18 5.96
C GLY A 87 10.86 5.33 6.56
N ILE A 88 10.57 5.21 7.86
CA ILE A 88 9.96 6.24 8.70
C ILE A 88 10.75 6.33 10.01
N GLY A 89 10.81 7.52 10.60
CA GLY A 89 11.54 7.74 11.84
C GLY A 89 11.37 9.15 12.34
N LEU A 90 12.44 9.93 12.29
CA LEU A 90 12.39 11.37 12.61
C LEU A 90 11.79 12.18 11.46
N ASP A 91 11.89 11.65 10.23
CA ASP A 91 11.19 12.14 9.05
C ASP A 91 10.09 11.15 8.64
N ILE A 92 9.08 11.65 7.92
CA ILE A 92 8.04 10.83 7.33
C ILE A 92 8.57 10.04 6.13
N HIS A 93 9.60 10.54 5.44
CA HIS A 93 10.27 9.82 4.36
C HIS A 93 11.78 9.76 4.63
N GLU A 94 12.26 8.61 5.07
CA GLU A 94 13.70 8.33 5.25
C GLU A 94 14.10 6.98 4.64
N GLY A 95 15.39 6.65 4.68
CA GLY A 95 15.87 5.38 4.14
C GLY A 95 15.48 4.18 5.00
N PRO A 96 15.48 2.96 4.44
CA PRO A 96 15.79 2.62 3.05
C PRO A 96 14.63 2.89 2.08
N VAL A 97 14.94 2.99 0.78
CA VAL A 97 13.98 3.15 -0.33
C VAL A 97 14.20 2.06 -1.38
#